data_AF-A0A1Y4TAC2-F1
#
_entry.id   AF-A0A1Y4TAC2-F1
#
_cell.length_a   1.000
_cell.length_b   1.000
_cell.length_c   1.000
_cell.angle_alpha   90.00
_cell.angle_beta   90.00
_cell.angle_gamma   90.00
#
_symmetry.space_group_name_H-M   'P 1'
#
loop_
_entity.id
_entity.type
_entity.pdbx_description
1 polymer ?
#
loop_
_entity_poly.entity_id
_entity_poly.type
_entity_poly.pdbx_seq_one_letter_code
_entity_poly.pdbx_strand_id
1 'polypeptide(L)'
;MATKKTAATITTRQIYDKVCAMEKMLKACLEGPPPAEEETKPYLAAAAPDLPLSVIRLADAPDILPCFDETDMLYGFKDIPVMMSYCPEQVLRIGEEYYLTGPMIFFRIDEKGYTVSLTVDDLYRVAEFLKDHTVILMTGPDSFMGIRLD
;
A
#
# COMPACT_ATOMS: atom_id res chain seq x y z
N MET A 1 -5.91 47.17 53.99
CA MET A 1 -7.24 46.61 53.62
C MET A 1 -7.00 45.29 52.93
N ALA A 2 -7.46 44.17 53.50
CA ALA A 2 -7.24 42.83 52.96
C ALA A 2 -8.50 42.36 52.19
N THR A 3 -8.37 42.11 50.89
CA THR A 3 -9.44 41.59 50.04
C THR A 3 -9.53 40.07 50.18
N LYS A 4 -10.63 39.59 50.75
CA LYS A 4 -10.92 38.16 50.94
C LYS A 4 -11.46 37.60 49.61
N LYS A 5 -10.70 36.71 48.96
CA LYS A 5 -11.09 36.05 47.71
C LYS A 5 -12.08 34.92 48.04
N THR A 6 -13.36 35.14 47.75
CA THR A 6 -14.43 34.15 47.94
C THR A 6 -14.37 33.10 46.84
N ALA A 7 -14.09 31.85 47.18
CA ALA A 7 -14.19 30.73 46.25
C ALA A 7 -15.67 30.46 45.94
N ALA A 8 -16.04 30.45 44.67
CA ALA A 8 -17.41 30.17 44.24
C ALA A 8 -17.75 28.70 44.52
N THR A 9 -18.77 28.45 45.34
CA THR A 9 -19.28 27.11 45.63
C THR A 9 -20.04 26.59 44.40
N ILE A 10 -19.47 25.60 43.70
CA ILE A 10 -20.15 24.94 42.58
C ILE A 10 -21.25 24.05 43.15
N THR A 11 -22.49 24.27 42.70
CA THR A 11 -23.64 23.48 43.14
C THR A 11 -23.63 22.09 42.50
N THR A 12 -24.19 21.09 43.17
CA THR A 12 -24.33 19.72 42.66
C THR A 12 -24.98 19.67 41.27
N ARG A 13 -25.94 20.56 41.01
CA ARG A 13 -26.61 20.69 39.71
C ARG A 13 -25.64 21.13 38.60
N GLN A 14 -24.77 22.11 38.87
CA GLN A 14 -23.77 22.56 37.91
C GLN A 14 -22.72 21.48 37.60
N ILE A 15 -22.42 20.59 38.55
CA ILE A 15 -21.53 19.45 38.32
C ILE A 15 -22.23 18.46 37.38
N TYR A 16 -23.49 18.12 37.65
CA TYR A 16 -24.28 17.21 36.84
C TYR A 16 -24.41 17.68 35.39
N ASP A 17 -24.75 18.97 35.19
CA ASP A 17 -24.90 19.55 33.85
C ASP A 17 -23.59 19.48 33.06
N LYS A 18 -22.45 19.67 33.72
CA LYS A 18 -21.12 19.54 33.09
C LYS A 18 -20.79 18.10 32.71
N VAL A 19 -21.07 17.14 33.58
CA VAL A 19 -20.83 15.71 33.30
C VAL A 19 -21.69 15.26 32.11
N CYS A 20 -22.96 15.67 32.06
CA CYS A 20 -23.87 15.34 30.97
C CYS A 20 -23.42 15.97 29.63
N ALA A 21 -22.90 17.21 29.67
CA ALA A 21 -22.30 17.84 28.49
C ALA A 21 -21.03 17.10 28.02
N MET A 22 -20.17 16.66 28.94
CA MET A 22 -18.98 15.87 28.62
C MET A 22 -19.34 14.51 28.03
N GLU A 23 -20.34 13.83 28.58
CA GLU A 23 -20.84 12.56 28.07
C GLU A 23 -21.38 12.70 26.65
N LYS A 24 -22.15 13.77 26.39
CA LYS A 24 -22.66 14.08 25.05
C LYS A 24 -21.54 14.37 24.05
N MET A 25 -20.50 15.09 24.47
CA MET A 25 -19.32 15.36 23.64
C MET A 25 -18.53 14.08 23.37
N LEU A 26 -18.30 13.24 24.39
CA LEU A 26 -17.60 11.96 24.26
C LEU A 26 -18.36 11.02 23.31
N LYS A 27 -19.68 10.95 23.45
CA LYS A 27 -20.54 10.17 22.58
C LYS A 27 -20.49 10.65 21.14
N ALA A 28 -20.50 11.97 20.90
CA ALA A 28 -20.31 12.53 19.56
C ALA A 28 -18.91 12.27 18.97
N CYS A 29 -17.87 12.16 19.80
CA CYS A 29 -16.53 11.77 19.35
C CYS A 29 -16.44 10.28 19.00
N LEU A 30 -17.18 9.43 19.72
CA LEU A 30 -17.23 7.98 19.49
C LEU A 30 -18.19 7.59 18.35
N GLU A 31 -19.27 8.34 18.18
CA GLU A 31 -20.30 8.19 17.15
C GLU A 31 -20.11 9.16 15.99
N GLY A 32 -18.93 9.79 15.88
CA GLY A 32 -18.54 10.52 14.67
C GLY A 32 -18.76 9.64 13.45
N PRO A 33 -19.00 10.23 12.25
CA PRO A 33 -19.20 9.43 11.05
C PRO A 33 -18.08 8.40 10.95
N PRO A 34 -18.37 7.14 10.53
CA PRO A 34 -17.30 6.19 10.28
C PRO A 34 -16.26 6.91 9.43
N PRO A 35 -14.95 6.72 9.70
CA PRO A 35 -13.93 7.33 8.86
C PRO A 35 -14.33 7.08 7.42
N ALA A 36 -14.39 8.16 6.63
CA ALA A 36 -14.77 8.07 5.24
C ALA A 36 -14.01 6.89 4.61
N GLU A 37 -14.64 6.15 3.71
CA GLU A 37 -14.20 4.89 3.09
C GLU A 37 -12.79 4.93 2.41
N GLU A 38 -12.00 5.98 2.64
CA GLU A 38 -10.59 6.11 2.33
C GLU A 38 -9.66 5.38 3.32
N GLU A 39 -10.07 5.05 4.54
CA GLU A 39 -9.15 4.53 5.59
C GLU A 39 -8.75 3.04 5.50
N THR A 40 -9.10 2.31 4.44
CA THR A 40 -8.61 0.91 4.30
C THR A 40 -8.36 0.48 2.86
N LYS A 41 -7.86 1.39 2.01
CA LYS A 41 -7.30 0.97 0.72
C LYS A 41 -6.00 0.18 0.96
N PRO A 42 -5.80 -0.97 0.32
CA PRO A 42 -4.66 -1.83 0.58
C PRO A 42 -3.34 -1.16 0.18
N TYR A 43 -2.28 -1.53 0.89
CA TYR A 43 -0.91 -1.17 0.55
C TYR A 43 -0.30 -2.23 -0.37
N LEU A 44 0.23 -1.77 -1.50
CA LEU A 44 0.90 -2.57 -2.51
C LEU A 44 2.41 -2.29 -2.47
N ALA A 45 3.15 -2.89 -3.39
CA ALA A 45 4.52 -2.49 -3.66
C ALA A 45 4.75 -2.26 -5.16
N ALA A 46 5.71 -1.41 -5.48
CA ALA A 46 6.14 -1.15 -6.84
C ALA A 46 7.64 -1.29 -6.96
N ALA A 47 8.10 -1.74 -8.12
CA ALA A 47 9.50 -1.71 -8.51
C ALA A 47 9.61 -1.46 -10.02
N ALA A 48 10.82 -1.27 -10.51
CA ALA A 48 11.20 -1.39 -11.91
C ALA A 48 12.61 -1.99 -11.96
N PRO A 49 13.09 -2.47 -13.10
CA PRO A 49 14.47 -2.97 -13.18
C PRO A 49 15.51 -1.97 -12.66
N ASP A 50 15.26 -0.67 -12.81
CA ASP A 50 16.11 0.44 -12.36
C ASP A 50 15.58 1.20 -11.12
N LEU A 51 14.40 0.83 -10.60
CA LEU A 51 13.79 1.46 -9.43
C LEU A 51 13.67 0.45 -8.28
N PRO A 52 14.20 0.77 -7.08
CA PRO A 52 14.11 -0.14 -5.95
C PRO A 52 12.67 -0.38 -5.51
N LEU A 53 12.43 -1.54 -4.89
CA LEU A 53 11.15 -1.90 -4.31
C LEU A 53 10.70 -0.84 -3.29
N SER A 54 9.46 -0.37 -3.41
CA SER A 54 8.83 0.62 -2.53
C SER A 54 7.39 0.26 -2.24
N VAL A 55 6.88 0.65 -1.06
CA VAL A 55 5.48 0.46 -0.67
C VAL A 55 4.66 1.64 -1.18
N ILE A 56 3.51 1.35 -1.81
CA ILE A 56 2.59 2.34 -2.37
C ILE A 56 1.16 2.10 -1.89
N ARG A 57 0.27 3.08 -2.06
CA ARG A 57 -1.18 2.84 -1.89
C ARG A 57 -1.74 2.31 -3.21
N LEU A 58 -2.80 1.50 -3.14
CA LEU A 58 -3.51 1.02 -4.34
C LEU A 58 -3.88 2.14 -5.33
N ALA A 59 -4.28 3.31 -4.82
CA ALA A 59 -4.68 4.44 -5.66
C ALA A 59 -3.52 5.04 -6.47
N ASP A 60 -2.27 4.83 -6.04
CA ASP A 60 -1.07 5.36 -6.70
C ASP A 60 -0.53 4.35 -7.75
N ALA A 61 -1.11 3.14 -7.86
CA ALA A 61 -0.61 2.10 -8.78
C ALA A 61 -0.71 2.50 -10.26
N PRO A 62 -1.81 3.11 -10.75
CA PRO A 62 -1.90 3.54 -12.15
C PRO A 62 -0.90 4.64 -12.54
N ASP A 63 -0.45 5.45 -11.59
CA ASP A 63 0.57 6.48 -11.85
C ASP A 63 1.95 5.86 -12.15
N ILE A 64 2.20 4.65 -11.64
CA ILE A 64 3.45 3.91 -11.84
C ILE A 64 3.32 2.91 -12.99
N LEU A 65 2.20 2.19 -13.05
CA LEU A 65 1.88 1.23 -14.10
C LEU A 65 0.53 1.61 -14.74
N PRO A 66 0.53 2.42 -15.80
CA PRO A 66 -0.70 2.95 -16.40
C PRO A 66 -1.72 1.90 -16.88
N CYS A 67 -1.28 0.67 -17.18
CA CYS A 67 -2.16 -0.42 -17.61
C CYS A 67 -2.70 -1.29 -16.45
N PHE A 68 -2.40 -0.94 -15.20
CA PHE A 68 -2.76 -1.72 -14.02
C PHE A 68 -4.29 -1.92 -13.88
N ASP A 69 -4.72 -3.17 -13.71
CA ASP A 69 -6.13 -3.61 -13.63
C ASP A 69 -6.97 -3.29 -14.88
N GLU A 70 -6.32 -2.99 -16.01
CA GLU A 70 -6.97 -2.72 -17.28
C GLU A 70 -6.52 -3.69 -18.38
N THR A 71 -5.22 -3.66 -18.70
CA THR A 71 -4.60 -4.47 -19.76
C THR A 71 -3.29 -5.10 -19.33
N ASP A 72 -3.03 -5.11 -18.02
CA ASP A 72 -1.88 -5.74 -17.41
C ASP A 72 -1.94 -7.27 -17.52
N MET A 73 -0.76 -7.89 -17.45
CA MET A 73 -0.63 -9.31 -17.23
C MET A 73 -0.21 -9.59 -15.79
N LEU A 74 -0.69 -10.72 -15.27
CA LEU A 74 -0.40 -11.17 -13.92
C LEU A 74 0.59 -12.33 -13.95
N TYR A 75 1.68 -12.18 -13.19
CA TYR A 75 2.63 -13.24 -12.88
C TYR A 75 2.40 -13.69 -11.44
N GLY A 76 2.06 -14.96 -11.27
CA GLY A 76 1.81 -15.56 -9.96
C GLY A 76 3.07 -16.16 -9.35
N PHE A 77 3.35 -15.84 -8.09
CA PHE A 77 4.48 -16.42 -7.40
C PHE A 77 4.12 -17.82 -6.88
N LYS A 78 5.06 -18.76 -6.99
CA LYS A 78 4.87 -20.10 -6.44
C LYS A 78 4.80 -20.03 -4.91
N ASP A 79 3.84 -20.74 -4.34
CA ASP A 79 3.68 -20.98 -2.90
C ASP A 79 3.41 -19.74 -2.02
N ILE A 80 3.17 -18.56 -2.63
CA ILE A 80 2.84 -17.33 -1.90
C ILE A 80 1.66 -16.62 -2.55
N PRO A 81 0.74 -16.02 -1.78
CA PRO A 81 -0.46 -15.37 -2.31
C PRO A 81 -0.17 -13.95 -2.81
N VAL A 82 0.97 -13.76 -3.49
CA VAL A 82 1.40 -12.49 -4.08
C VAL A 82 1.43 -12.64 -5.59
N MET A 83 0.89 -11.63 -6.28
CA MET A 83 0.95 -11.50 -7.73
C MET A 83 1.75 -10.26 -8.10
N MET A 84 2.37 -10.31 -9.28
CA MET A 84 2.99 -9.18 -9.95
C MET A 84 2.18 -8.81 -11.18
N SER A 85 1.69 -7.59 -11.23
CA SER A 85 1.12 -6.95 -12.41
C SER A 85 2.21 -6.23 -13.19
N TYR A 86 2.18 -6.36 -14.52
CA TYR A 86 3.11 -5.71 -15.42
C TYR A 86 2.50 -5.45 -16.81
N CYS A 87 3.10 -4.52 -17.56
CA CYS A 87 2.66 -4.23 -18.91
C CYS A 87 3.22 -5.27 -19.90
N PRO A 88 2.38 -5.97 -20.67
CA PRO A 88 2.84 -6.96 -21.65
C PRO A 88 3.70 -6.36 -22.75
N GLU A 89 3.48 -5.08 -23.09
CA GLU A 89 4.22 -4.34 -24.12
C GLU A 89 5.67 -4.04 -23.70
N GLN A 90 5.98 -4.19 -22.41
CA GLN A 90 7.30 -3.97 -21.83
C GLN A 90 8.08 -5.27 -21.62
N VAL A 91 7.66 -6.36 -22.27
CA VAL A 91 8.36 -7.65 -22.26
C VAL A 91 9.22 -7.80 -23.50
N LEU A 92 10.53 -7.89 -23.30
CA LEU A 92 11.50 -8.21 -24.33
C LEU A 92 11.72 -9.72 -24.41
N ARG A 93 11.66 -10.29 -25.60
CA ARG A 93 12.02 -11.69 -25.85
C ARG A 93 13.44 -11.78 -26.41
N ILE A 94 14.30 -12.58 -25.78
CA ILE A 94 15.63 -12.91 -26.28
C ILE A 94 15.76 -14.43 -26.33
N GLY A 95 15.76 -15.00 -27.54
CA GLY A 95 15.71 -16.45 -27.71
C GLY A 95 14.38 -17.03 -27.22
N GLU A 96 14.44 -17.92 -26.24
CA GLU A 96 13.27 -18.56 -25.61
C GLU A 96 12.87 -17.90 -24.27
N GLU A 97 13.66 -16.92 -23.82
CA GLU A 97 13.50 -16.25 -22.53
C GLU A 97 12.77 -14.91 -22.69
N TYR A 98 12.04 -14.52 -21.65
CA TYR A 98 11.26 -13.29 -21.58
C TYR A 98 11.76 -12.41 -20.44
N TYR A 99 11.93 -11.11 -20.71
CA TYR A 99 12.48 -10.16 -19.75
C TYR A 99 11.59 -8.92 -19.68
N LEU A 100 11.09 -8.61 -18.50
CA LEU A 100 10.36 -7.38 -18.24
C LEU A 100 11.34 -6.23 -18.07
N THR A 101 11.13 -5.16 -18.83
CA THR A 101 12.00 -3.97 -18.85
C THR A 101 11.32 -2.72 -18.28
N GLY A 102 10.09 -2.85 -17.81
CA GLY A 102 9.27 -1.76 -17.28
C GLY A 102 8.87 -1.96 -15.82
N PRO A 103 8.12 -1.01 -15.24
CA PRO A 103 7.64 -1.09 -13.87
C PRO A 103 6.69 -2.27 -13.66
N MET A 104 6.58 -2.67 -12.40
CA MET A 104 5.66 -3.71 -11.95
C MET A 104 5.04 -3.36 -10.59
N ILE A 105 3.83 -3.85 -10.36
CA ILE A 105 3.09 -3.70 -9.10
C ILE A 105 2.90 -5.06 -8.45
N PHE A 106 3.25 -5.20 -7.19
CA PHE A 106 3.04 -6.40 -6.39
C PHE A 106 1.87 -6.21 -5.43
N PHE A 107 0.98 -7.21 -5.38
CA PHE A 107 -0.19 -7.17 -4.53
C PHE A 107 -0.54 -8.55 -3.98
N ARG A 108 -1.10 -8.57 -2.77
CA ARG A 108 -1.55 -9.80 -2.11
C ARG A 108 -3.02 -10.03 -2.39
N ILE A 109 -3.37 -11.28 -2.65
CA ILE A 109 -4.77 -11.71 -2.78
C ILE A 109 -5.13 -12.59 -1.57
N ASP A 110 -6.30 -12.36 -0.97
CA ASP A 110 -6.83 -13.22 0.09
C ASP A 110 -7.49 -14.50 -0.45
N GLU A 111 -7.94 -15.38 0.44
CA GLU A 111 -8.59 -16.65 0.05
C GLU A 111 -9.88 -16.47 -0.77
N LYS A 112 -10.46 -15.26 -0.78
CA LYS A 112 -11.68 -14.92 -1.50
C LYS A 112 -11.41 -14.21 -2.83
N GLY A 113 -10.15 -13.97 -3.17
CA GLY A 113 -9.79 -13.28 -4.41
C GLY A 113 -9.71 -11.75 -4.27
N TYR A 114 -9.77 -11.19 -3.06
CA TYR A 114 -9.67 -9.74 -2.87
C TYR A 114 -8.24 -9.28 -2.65
N THR A 115 -7.89 -8.14 -3.25
CA THR A 115 -6.62 -7.47 -2.98
C THR A 115 -6.61 -6.94 -1.55
N VAL A 116 -5.61 -7.38 -0.78
CA VAL A 116 -5.37 -6.95 0.60
C VAL A 116 -3.95 -6.40 0.74
N SER A 117 -3.67 -5.69 1.84
CA SER A 117 -2.34 -5.12 2.07
C SER A 117 -1.26 -6.21 2.12
N LEU A 118 -0.11 -5.93 1.50
CA LEU A 118 1.08 -6.74 1.66
C LEU A 118 1.51 -6.77 3.13
N THR A 119 1.95 -7.94 3.58
CA THR A 119 2.63 -8.10 4.86
C THR A 119 4.13 -7.84 4.70
N VAL A 120 4.84 -7.68 5.82
CA VAL A 120 6.30 -7.57 5.80
C VAL A 120 6.96 -8.84 5.24
N ASP A 121 6.39 -10.02 5.51
CA ASP A 121 6.88 -11.29 4.96
C ASP A 121 6.74 -11.32 3.43
N ASP A 122 5.61 -10.85 2.89
CA ASP A 122 5.40 -10.73 1.45
C ASP A 122 6.47 -9.83 0.81
N LEU A 123 6.78 -8.68 1.43
CA LEU A 123 7.81 -7.76 0.94
C LEU A 123 9.21 -8.40 0.93
N TYR A 124 9.55 -9.21 1.94
CA TYR A 124 10.83 -9.93 1.94
C TYR A 124 10.92 -10.91 0.77
N ARG A 125 9.86 -11.67 0.50
CA ARG A 125 9.84 -12.62 -0.61
C ARG A 125 9.87 -11.95 -1.98
N VAL A 126 9.20 -10.81 -2.12
CA VAL A 126 9.28 -9.97 -3.33
C VAL A 126 10.71 -9.45 -3.54
N ALA A 127 11.37 -8.99 -2.47
CA ALA A 127 12.76 -8.55 -2.57
C ALA A 127 13.72 -9.69 -2.95
N GLU A 128 13.51 -10.90 -2.42
CA GLU A 128 14.28 -12.09 -2.81
C GLU A 128 14.06 -12.45 -4.29
N PHE A 129 12.82 -12.47 -4.75
CA PHE A 129 12.50 -12.69 -6.16
C PHE A 129 13.18 -11.67 -7.07
N LEU A 130 13.06 -10.36 -6.77
CA LEU A 130 13.70 -9.32 -7.57
C LEU A 130 15.21 -9.51 -7.63
N LYS A 131 15.86 -9.82 -6.49
CA LYS A 131 17.29 -10.09 -6.42
C LYS A 131 17.71 -11.28 -7.29
N ASP A 132 16.91 -12.35 -7.32
CA ASP A 132 17.24 -13.59 -8.04
C ASP A 132 16.89 -13.52 -9.54
N HIS A 133 15.95 -12.67 -9.93
CA HIS A 133 15.46 -12.54 -11.31
C HIS A 133 16.00 -11.30 -12.05
N THR A 134 16.59 -10.34 -11.35
CA THR A 134 17.23 -9.18 -11.99
C THR A 134 18.49 -9.62 -12.74
N VAL A 135 18.54 -9.28 -14.03
CA VAL A 135 19.67 -9.55 -14.91
C VAL A 135 20.11 -8.30 -15.64
N ILE A 136 21.39 -8.24 -16.00
CA ILE A 136 21.92 -7.22 -16.90
C ILE A 136 21.83 -7.77 -18.33
N LEU A 137 21.08 -7.07 -19.18
CA LEU A 137 20.94 -7.35 -20.60
C LEU A 137 21.87 -6.43 -21.39
N MET A 138 22.43 -6.95 -22.47
CA MET A 138 23.37 -6.22 -23.34
C MET A 138 22.71 -5.90 -24.69
N THR A 139 22.87 -4.67 -25.16
CA THR A 139 22.45 -4.21 -26.49
C THR A 139 23.61 -3.51 -27.20
N GLY A 140 24.50 -4.32 -27.79
CA GLY A 140 25.73 -3.81 -28.39
C GLY A 140 26.69 -3.23 -27.33
N PRO A 141 27.02 -1.93 -27.38
CA PRO A 141 27.88 -1.29 -26.37
C PRO A 141 27.15 -0.95 -25.06
N ASP A 142 25.82 -0.93 -25.06
CA ASP A 142 25.01 -0.50 -23.92
C ASP A 142 24.46 -1.69 -23.12
N SER A 143 24.12 -1.44 -21.86
CA SER A 143 23.52 -2.43 -20.97
C SER A 143 22.37 -1.83 -20.16
N PHE A 144 21.36 -2.63 -19.87
CA PHE A 144 20.23 -2.23 -19.03
C PHE A 144 19.77 -3.41 -18.17
N MET A 145 19.03 -3.13 -17.09
CA MET A 145 18.48 -4.18 -16.22
C MET A 145 17.15 -4.68 -16.76
N GLY A 146 16.89 -5.97 -16.60
CA GLY A 146 15.59 -6.58 -16.84
C GLY A 146 15.27 -7.62 -15.78
N ILE A 147 13.98 -7.92 -15.60
CA ILE A 147 13.53 -9.00 -14.73
C ILE A 147 13.18 -10.20 -15.60
N ARG A 148 13.86 -11.33 -15.40
CA ARG A 148 13.54 -12.57 -16.12
C ARG A 148 12.20 -13.15 -15.66
N LEU A 149 11.31 -13.42 -16.62
CA LEU A 149 10.05 -14.11 -16.44
C LEU A 149 10.23 -15.57 -16.88
N ASP A 150 10.13 -16.51 -15.94
CA ASP A 150 10.29 -17.96 -16.10
C ASP A 150 8.95 -18.71 -16.22
#